data_AF-A0AAN9E2X0-F1
#
_entry.id   AF-A0AAN9E2X0-F1
#
_cell.length_a   1.000
_cell.length_b   1.000
_cell.length_c   1.000
_cell.angle_alpha   90.00
_cell.angle_beta   90.00
_cell.angle_gamma   90.00
#
_symmetry.space_group_name_H-M   'P 1'
#
loop_
_entity.id
_entity.type
_entity.pdbx_description
1 polymer ?
#
loop_
_entity_poly.entity_id
_entity_poly.type
_entity_poly.pdbx_seq_one_letter_code
_entity_poly.pdbx_strand_id
1 'polypeptide(L)'
;MNATSLHKHLQDMQVANNIEVPSRVDGCKCKRRCTTTCACVILNGSEPYVAQDGGRLIEARDVVFECGPLCKCGPNCGNRVSKQGIKHKLQVFRTPNKGWGVKTLERILAGTPVCEYIGVLRRAKEVQQDTDNSYIFEIDCKQTIDGLDGRQRRSGHVALPTCSLGDNDRAEIEPEFSIDGSSFGNELTYDYAYQLDSVTGPDGNIIQMPCHCGAATCRQRFY
;
A
#
# COMPACT_ATOMS: atom_id res chain seq x y z
N MET A 1 34.30 5.30 -14.91
CA MET A 1 34.00 4.47 -13.72
C MET A 1 32.63 3.86 -13.94
N ASN A 2 32.53 2.54 -14.10
CA ASN A 2 31.24 1.88 -14.29
C ASN A 2 30.49 1.89 -12.97
N ALA A 3 29.38 2.61 -12.90
CA ALA A 3 28.49 2.57 -11.75
C ALA A 3 27.80 1.21 -11.72
N THR A 4 28.27 0.29 -10.88
CA THR A 4 27.53 -0.92 -10.55
C THR A 4 26.30 -0.49 -9.77
N SER A 5 25.11 -0.68 -10.33
CA SER A 5 23.86 -0.45 -9.59
C SER A 5 23.83 -1.43 -8.41
N LEU A 6 23.79 -0.91 -7.19
CA LEU A 6 23.63 -1.70 -5.96
C LEU A 6 22.25 -2.36 -5.86
N HIS A 7 21.30 -1.94 -6.71
CA HIS A 7 19.90 -2.39 -6.67
C HIS A 7 19.51 -3.08 -7.98
N LYS A 8 18.75 -4.17 -7.84
CA LYS A 8 18.16 -4.93 -8.94
C LYS A 8 16.68 -4.60 -9.07
N HIS A 9 16.24 -4.25 -10.27
CA HIS A 9 14.83 -4.01 -10.56
C HIS A 9 14.05 -5.33 -10.60
N LEU A 10 12.89 -5.36 -9.92
CA LEU A 10 11.96 -6.49 -9.88
C LEU A 10 10.62 -6.06 -10.50
N GLN A 11 10.00 -6.95 -11.28
CA GLN A 11 8.67 -6.72 -11.86
C GLN A 11 7.55 -7.35 -11.00
N ASP A 12 7.88 -8.42 -10.29
CA ASP A 12 6.95 -9.17 -9.43
C ASP A 12 7.58 -9.39 -8.05
N MET A 13 6.72 -9.55 -7.04
CA MET A 13 7.14 -9.86 -5.68
C MET A 13 7.83 -11.22 -5.62
N GLN A 14 9.01 -11.26 -4.99
CA GLN A 14 9.72 -12.50 -4.71
C GLN A 14 9.41 -12.95 -3.29
N VAL A 15 9.18 -14.24 -3.10
CA VAL A 15 8.89 -14.80 -1.77
C VAL A 15 10.10 -15.60 -1.31
N ALA A 16 10.61 -15.29 -0.11
CA ALA A 16 11.69 -16.08 0.48
C ALA A 16 11.25 -17.52 0.75
N ASN A 17 12.15 -18.48 0.57
CA ASN A 17 11.86 -19.93 0.62
C ASN A 17 11.22 -20.42 1.92
N ASN A 18 11.40 -19.66 3.00
CA ASN A 18 10.93 -20.00 4.34
C ASN A 18 9.54 -19.43 4.66
N ILE A 19 8.89 -18.76 3.70
CA ILE A 19 7.54 -18.22 3.85
C ILE A 19 6.54 -19.16 3.19
N GLU A 20 5.57 -19.59 3.97
CA GLU A 20 4.42 -20.33 3.46
C GLU A 20 3.41 -19.35 2.86
N VAL A 21 3.21 -19.44 1.55
CA VAL A 21 2.19 -18.66 0.86
C VAL A 21 0.83 -19.34 1.07
N PRO A 22 -0.19 -18.63 1.59
CA PRO A 22 -1.52 -19.20 1.76
C PRO A 22 -2.07 -19.78 0.46
N SER A 23 -2.86 -20.85 0.58
CA SER A 23 -3.54 -21.45 -0.57
C SER A 23 -4.45 -20.43 -1.26
N ARG A 24 -4.47 -20.47 -2.60
CA ARG A 24 -5.34 -19.58 -3.38
C ARG A 24 -6.81 -19.84 -3.03
N VAL A 25 -7.54 -18.75 -2.77
CA VAL A 25 -8.98 -18.78 -2.53
C VAL A 25 -9.75 -19.00 -3.83
N ASP A 26 -10.89 -19.67 -3.74
CA ASP A 26 -11.79 -19.86 -4.88
C ASP A 26 -12.16 -18.51 -5.53
N GLY A 27 -12.05 -18.47 -6.85
CA GLY A 27 -12.41 -17.28 -7.63
C GLY A 27 -13.88 -17.23 -7.99
N CYS A 28 -14.34 -16.07 -8.50
CA CYS A 28 -15.69 -15.95 -9.02
C CYS A 28 -15.89 -16.75 -10.33
N LYS A 29 -17.15 -17.12 -10.60
CA LYS A 29 -17.57 -17.80 -11.83
C LYS A 29 -18.08 -16.84 -12.93
N CYS A 30 -17.88 -15.54 -12.77
CA CYS A 30 -18.34 -14.52 -13.71
C CYS A 30 -17.63 -14.65 -15.07
N LYS A 31 -18.33 -14.41 -16.19
CA LYS A 31 -17.78 -14.68 -17.54
C LYS A 31 -17.06 -13.50 -18.21
N ARG A 32 -17.38 -12.26 -17.83
CA ARG A 32 -16.78 -11.06 -18.47
C ARG A 32 -16.36 -10.03 -17.44
N ARG A 33 -17.33 -9.42 -16.76
CA ARG A 33 -17.13 -8.42 -15.71
C ARG A 33 -17.80 -8.88 -14.43
N CYS A 34 -17.25 -8.44 -13.32
CA CYS A 34 -17.82 -8.62 -12.00
C CYS A 34 -18.62 -7.38 -11.64
N THR A 35 -19.84 -7.57 -11.17
CA THR A 35 -20.70 -6.53 -10.61
C THR A 35 -21.11 -6.92 -9.18
N THR A 36 -22.11 -6.27 -8.61
CA THR A 36 -22.64 -6.53 -7.26
C THR A 36 -22.98 -7.99 -6.92
N THR A 37 -23.27 -8.84 -7.91
CA THR A 37 -23.57 -10.28 -7.68
C THR A 37 -22.34 -11.19 -7.67
N CYS A 38 -21.16 -10.65 -7.94
CA CYS A 38 -19.91 -11.41 -7.96
C CYS A 38 -19.45 -11.78 -6.55
N ALA A 39 -19.07 -13.04 -6.33
CA ALA A 39 -18.49 -13.50 -5.06
C ALA A 39 -17.33 -12.61 -4.57
N CYS A 40 -16.42 -12.16 -5.46
CA CYS A 40 -15.32 -11.28 -5.06
C CYS A 40 -15.79 -9.87 -4.69
N VAL A 41 -16.84 -9.34 -5.33
CA VAL A 41 -17.40 -8.02 -5.01
C VAL A 41 -18.18 -8.08 -3.69
N ILE A 42 -18.87 -9.19 -3.42
CA ILE A 42 -19.57 -9.41 -2.15
C ILE A 42 -18.61 -9.38 -0.95
N LEU A 43 -17.38 -9.89 -1.09
CA LEU A 43 -16.36 -9.79 -0.03
C LEU A 43 -16.02 -8.34 0.35
N ASN A 44 -16.22 -7.41 -0.59
CA ASN A 44 -16.00 -5.98 -0.36
C ASN A 44 -17.26 -5.25 0.15
N GLY A 45 -18.41 -5.93 0.27
CA GLY A 45 -19.72 -5.33 0.57
C GLY A 45 -20.33 -4.53 -0.59
N SER A 46 -19.51 -3.85 -1.38
CA SER A 46 -19.87 -3.10 -2.59
C SER A 46 -18.73 -3.08 -3.61
N GLU A 47 -18.99 -2.60 -4.82
CA GLU A 47 -17.94 -2.42 -5.83
C GLU A 47 -16.87 -1.45 -5.29
N PRO A 48 -15.59 -1.86 -5.17
CA PRO A 48 -14.57 -1.00 -4.58
C PRO A 48 -14.05 0.06 -5.56
N TYR A 49 -14.25 -0.14 -6.86
CA TYR A 49 -13.74 0.73 -7.92
C TYR A 49 -14.86 1.28 -8.80
N VAL A 50 -14.74 2.54 -9.21
CA VAL A 50 -15.53 3.06 -10.34
C VAL A 50 -14.97 2.53 -11.65
N ALA A 51 -15.83 2.28 -12.64
CA ALA A 51 -15.42 1.77 -13.96
C ALA A 51 -14.72 2.82 -14.85
N GLN A 52 -14.77 4.10 -14.47
CA GLN A 52 -14.20 5.22 -15.22
C GLN A 52 -12.67 5.30 -15.06
N ASP A 53 -12.00 5.96 -15.99
CA ASP A 53 -10.56 6.31 -15.94
C ASP A 53 -9.62 5.11 -15.67
N GLY A 54 -10.00 3.92 -16.12
CA GLY A 54 -9.20 2.71 -15.93
C GLY A 54 -9.27 2.08 -14.54
N GLY A 55 -10.25 2.49 -13.72
CA GLY A 55 -10.47 1.99 -12.36
C GLY A 55 -9.91 2.93 -11.31
N ARG A 56 -10.78 3.55 -10.51
CA ARG A 56 -10.39 4.37 -9.35
C ARG A 56 -11.07 3.87 -8.09
N LEU A 57 -10.32 3.73 -7.02
CA LEU A 57 -10.82 3.33 -5.72
C LEU A 57 -11.79 4.41 -5.22
N ILE A 58 -12.98 4.02 -4.82
CA ILE A 58 -14.02 4.96 -4.36
C ILE A 58 -13.61 5.61 -3.05
N GLU A 59 -13.13 4.79 -2.11
CA GLU A 59 -12.74 5.20 -0.76
C GLU A 59 -11.69 4.22 -0.22
N ALA A 60 -10.87 4.67 0.72
CA ALA A 60 -9.91 3.79 1.40
C ALA A 60 -10.66 2.73 2.23
N ARG A 61 -10.18 1.48 2.22
CA ARG A 61 -10.76 0.35 2.97
C ARG A 61 -9.67 -0.39 3.74
N ASP A 62 -10.06 -1.13 4.79
CA ASP A 62 -9.14 -1.99 5.55
C ASP A 62 -8.43 -3.00 4.63
N VAL A 63 -9.19 -3.59 3.71
CA VAL A 63 -8.68 -4.46 2.64
C VAL A 63 -9.61 -4.39 1.43
N VAL A 64 -9.06 -4.58 0.23
CA VAL A 64 -9.82 -4.70 -1.02
C VAL A 64 -9.62 -6.08 -1.63
N PHE A 65 -10.71 -6.79 -1.90
CA PHE A 65 -10.69 -8.11 -2.54
C PHE A 65 -10.86 -8.00 -4.05
N GLU A 66 -9.73 -8.04 -4.76
CA GLU A 66 -9.73 -8.14 -6.20
C GLU A 66 -9.93 -9.57 -6.71
N CYS A 67 -10.39 -9.68 -7.96
CA CYS A 67 -10.45 -10.95 -8.67
C CYS A 67 -9.04 -11.53 -8.86
N GLY A 68 -8.86 -12.78 -8.42
CA GLY A 68 -7.60 -13.51 -8.50
C GLY A 68 -7.42 -14.31 -9.80
N PRO A 69 -6.32 -15.08 -9.90
CA PRO A 69 -6.05 -15.96 -11.03
C PRO A 69 -7.08 -17.09 -11.21
N LEU A 70 -7.78 -17.48 -10.14
CA LEU A 70 -8.81 -18.53 -10.20
C LEU A 70 -10.18 -18.02 -10.64
N CYS A 71 -10.38 -16.71 -10.75
CA CYS A 71 -11.63 -16.13 -11.24
C CYS A 71 -11.79 -16.37 -12.75
N LYS A 72 -13.01 -16.67 -13.19
CA LYS A 72 -13.35 -16.86 -14.61
C LYS A 72 -13.57 -15.55 -15.38
N CYS A 73 -13.57 -14.41 -14.68
CA CYS A 73 -13.71 -13.11 -15.32
C CYS A 73 -12.43 -12.73 -16.08
N GLY A 74 -12.60 -11.97 -17.15
CA GLY A 74 -11.49 -11.60 -18.04
C GLY A 74 -10.46 -10.66 -17.39
N PRO A 75 -9.34 -10.39 -18.08
CA PRO A 75 -8.29 -9.49 -17.58
C PRO A 75 -8.79 -8.04 -17.42
N ASN A 76 -9.74 -7.62 -18.26
CA ASN A 76 -10.35 -6.28 -18.22
C ASN A 76 -11.51 -6.17 -17.22
N CYS A 77 -11.54 -7.02 -16.19
CA CYS A 77 -12.55 -6.94 -15.14
C CYS A 77 -12.29 -5.70 -14.28
N GLY A 78 -13.32 -4.89 -14.00
CA GLY A 78 -13.22 -3.69 -13.14
C GLY A 78 -12.88 -3.98 -11.67
N ASN A 79 -12.70 -5.25 -11.30
CA ASN A 79 -12.23 -5.70 -9.99
C ASN A 79 -10.86 -6.37 -10.12
N ARG A 80 -9.98 -5.83 -10.97
CA ARG A 80 -8.56 -6.23 -11.19
C ARG A 80 -7.72 -4.97 -11.45
N VAL A 81 -7.94 -3.89 -10.69
CA VAL A 81 -7.49 -2.54 -11.04
C VAL A 81 -6.02 -2.34 -10.70
N SER A 82 -5.60 -2.70 -9.49
CA SER A 82 -4.20 -2.57 -9.02
C SER A 82 -3.22 -3.48 -9.79
N LYS A 83 -3.70 -4.61 -10.31
CA LYS A 83 -2.89 -5.60 -11.04
C LYS A 83 -2.61 -5.24 -12.50
N GLN A 84 -3.06 -4.09 -12.98
CA GLN A 84 -2.84 -3.66 -14.36
C GLN A 84 -1.48 -2.97 -14.58
N GLY A 85 -0.61 -3.00 -13.57
CA GLY A 85 0.71 -2.40 -13.62
C GLY A 85 0.68 -0.87 -13.59
N ILE A 86 1.86 -0.26 -13.73
CA ILE A 86 2.02 1.19 -13.74
C ILE A 86 1.49 1.74 -15.06
N LYS A 87 0.49 2.62 -14.98
CA LYS A 87 -0.12 3.29 -16.16
C LYS A 87 0.35 4.73 -16.35
N HIS A 88 1.11 5.25 -15.39
CA HIS A 88 1.46 6.67 -15.33
C HIS A 88 2.88 6.95 -15.82
N LYS A 89 3.06 8.14 -16.40
CA LYS A 89 4.39 8.65 -16.72
C LYS A 89 5.06 9.16 -15.45
N LEU A 90 5.99 8.36 -14.92
CA LEU A 90 6.73 8.68 -13.70
C LEU A 90 8.19 9.00 -14.02
N GLN A 91 8.82 9.83 -13.20
CA GLN A 91 10.23 10.15 -13.28
C GLN A 91 10.91 9.96 -11.93
N VAL A 92 11.96 9.14 -11.91
CA VAL A 92 12.92 9.12 -10.80
C VAL A 92 13.83 10.33 -10.90
N PHE A 93 13.97 11.09 -9.82
CA PHE A 93 14.78 12.30 -9.80
C PHE A 93 15.51 12.46 -8.47
N ARG A 94 16.61 13.24 -8.49
CA ARG A 94 17.35 13.58 -7.27
C ARG A 94 16.69 14.77 -6.60
N THR A 95 16.29 14.59 -5.35
CA THR A 95 15.80 15.68 -4.49
C THR A 95 16.98 16.43 -3.85
N PRO A 96 16.79 17.67 -3.37
CA PRO A 96 17.86 18.40 -2.69
C PRO A 96 18.34 17.71 -1.40
N ASN A 97 17.41 17.27 -0.54
CA ASN A 97 17.71 16.88 0.85
C ASN A 97 17.17 15.50 1.27
N LYS A 98 16.49 14.75 0.38
CA LYS A 98 15.84 13.47 0.70
C LYS A 98 16.39 12.28 -0.10
N GLY A 99 17.46 12.50 -0.86
CA GLY A 99 17.99 11.48 -1.78
C GLY A 99 17.17 11.38 -3.07
N TRP A 100 16.83 10.16 -3.50
CA TRP A 100 16.04 9.92 -4.70
C TRP A 100 14.53 9.98 -4.39
N GLY A 101 13.76 10.59 -5.27
CA GLY A 101 12.30 10.65 -5.21
C GLY A 101 11.68 10.26 -6.53
N VAL A 102 10.35 10.10 -6.53
CA VAL A 102 9.55 9.87 -7.72
C VAL A 102 8.60 11.05 -7.88
N LYS A 103 8.48 11.58 -9.09
CA LYS A 103 7.47 12.59 -9.43
C LYS A 103 6.63 12.13 -10.61
N THR A 104 5.41 12.63 -10.70
CA THR A 104 4.55 12.40 -11.85
C THR A 104 4.83 13.39 -12.98
N LEU A 105 4.74 12.94 -14.23
CA LEU A 105 4.80 13.76 -15.45
C LEU A 105 3.41 13.93 -16.09
N GLU A 106 2.36 13.66 -15.32
CA GLU A 106 0.97 13.84 -15.70
C GLU A 106 0.09 13.97 -14.45
N ARG A 107 -1.16 14.38 -14.62
CA ARG A 107 -2.12 14.40 -13.52
C ARG A 107 -2.61 12.98 -13.23
N ILE A 108 -2.51 12.57 -11.97
CA ILE A 108 -3.05 11.32 -11.44
C ILE A 108 -4.31 11.68 -10.64
N LEU A 109 -5.45 11.08 -11.02
CA LEU A 109 -6.72 11.35 -10.35
C LEU A 109 -6.78 10.62 -9.00
N ALA A 110 -7.48 11.20 -8.03
CA ALA A 110 -7.70 10.58 -6.73
C ALA A 110 -8.32 9.17 -6.87
N GLY A 111 -7.81 8.23 -6.09
CA GLY A 111 -8.19 6.81 -6.12
C GLY A 111 -7.53 5.99 -7.23
N THR A 112 -6.76 6.59 -8.14
CA THR A 112 -6.06 5.84 -9.20
C THR A 112 -4.86 5.07 -8.61
N PRO A 113 -4.69 3.77 -8.90
CA PRO A 113 -3.52 3.03 -8.46
C PRO A 113 -2.24 3.58 -9.11
N VAL A 114 -1.19 3.81 -8.30
CA VAL A 114 0.10 4.30 -8.79
C VAL A 114 1.05 3.14 -9.09
N CYS A 115 1.41 2.37 -8.07
CA CYS A 115 2.26 1.18 -8.17
C CYS A 115 2.08 0.26 -6.96
N GLU A 116 2.52 -0.99 -7.10
CA GLU A 116 2.68 -1.93 -5.99
C GLU A 116 4.08 -1.77 -5.36
N TYR A 117 4.17 -1.94 -4.05
CA TYR A 117 5.47 -2.01 -3.36
C TYR A 117 6.10 -3.39 -3.59
N ILE A 118 6.83 -3.52 -4.70
CA ILE A 118 7.47 -4.77 -5.10
C ILE A 118 8.84 -4.92 -4.43
N GLY A 119 9.08 -6.09 -3.83
CA GLY A 119 10.34 -6.43 -3.19
C GLY A 119 10.47 -7.93 -2.93
N VAL A 120 11.31 -8.27 -1.95
CA VAL A 120 11.45 -9.63 -1.44
C VAL A 120 10.66 -9.73 -0.14
N LEU A 121 9.60 -10.53 -0.14
CA LEU A 121 8.83 -10.84 1.06
C LEU A 121 9.71 -11.68 2.01
N ARG A 122 9.90 -11.17 3.23
CA ARG A 122 10.69 -11.78 4.31
C ARG A 122 9.92 -11.71 5.62
N ARG A 123 10.26 -12.58 6.58
CA ARG A 123 9.69 -12.49 7.94
C ARG A 123 10.35 -11.36 8.71
N ALA A 124 9.58 -10.60 9.49
CA ALA A 124 10.08 -9.45 10.25
C ALA A 124 11.34 -9.76 11.09
N LYS A 125 11.39 -10.91 11.76
CA LYS A 125 12.54 -11.36 12.57
C LYS A 125 13.86 -11.45 11.80
N GLU A 126 13.82 -11.66 10.49
CA GLU A 126 15.01 -11.81 9.64
C GLU A 126 15.55 -10.47 9.12
N VAL A 127 14.75 -9.41 9.29
CA VAL A 127 15.06 -8.06 8.79
C VAL A 127 15.44 -7.12 9.93
N GLN A 128 15.09 -7.45 11.18
CA GLN A 128 15.52 -6.72 12.38
C GLN A 128 17.06 -6.60 12.52
N GLN A 129 17.82 -7.47 11.87
CA GLN A 129 19.29 -7.45 11.87
C GLN A 129 19.88 -6.56 10.76
N ASP A 130 19.06 -6.08 9.84
CA ASP A 130 19.46 -5.24 8.70
C ASP A 130 19.22 -3.76 9.03
N THR A 131 19.98 -3.26 10.02
CA THR A 131 19.81 -1.91 10.57
C THR A 131 20.09 -0.79 9.57
N ASP A 132 20.77 -1.10 8.46
CA ASP A 132 21.16 -0.14 7.44
C ASP A 132 20.14 -0.06 6.28
N ASN A 133 19.09 -0.88 6.31
CA ASN A 133 18.11 -0.95 5.24
C ASN A 133 16.87 -0.09 5.52
N SER A 134 16.78 1.04 4.84
CA SER A 134 15.64 1.97 4.94
C SER A 134 14.48 1.65 3.98
N TYR A 135 14.50 0.50 3.29
CA TYR A 135 13.53 0.14 2.25
C TYR A 135 12.69 -1.09 2.63
N ILE A 136 12.31 -1.16 3.91
CA ILE A 136 11.47 -2.22 4.46
C ILE A 136 10.06 -1.67 4.63
N PHE A 137 9.07 -2.40 4.10
CA PHE A 137 7.66 -2.09 4.29
C PHE A 137 7.01 -3.23 5.08
N GLU A 138 6.48 -2.93 6.26
CA GLU A 138 5.78 -3.91 7.08
C GLU A 138 4.37 -4.17 6.55
N ILE A 139 3.98 -5.43 6.42
CA ILE A 139 2.64 -5.85 5.99
C ILE A 139 1.86 -6.27 7.24
N ASP A 140 0.83 -5.51 7.58
CA ASP A 140 0.14 -5.59 8.88
C ASP A 140 -1.40 -5.58 8.77
N CYS A 141 -1.95 -6.00 7.62
CA CYS A 141 -3.37 -5.89 7.30
C CYS A 141 -4.30 -6.42 8.40
N LYS A 142 -3.92 -7.50 9.09
CA LYS A 142 -4.72 -8.04 10.20
C LYS A 142 -4.77 -7.06 11.38
N GLN A 143 -3.64 -6.47 11.76
CA GLN A 143 -3.60 -5.49 12.83
C GLN A 143 -4.40 -4.24 12.45
N THR A 144 -4.39 -3.82 11.18
CA THR A 144 -5.24 -2.73 10.68
C THR A 144 -6.73 -3.07 10.79
N ILE A 145 -7.15 -4.24 10.31
CA ILE A 145 -8.54 -4.69 10.36
C ILE A 145 -9.03 -4.78 11.82
N ASP A 146 -8.19 -5.33 12.69
CA ASP A 146 -8.49 -5.53 14.11
C ASP A 146 -8.33 -4.25 14.96
N GLY A 147 -7.83 -3.15 14.38
CA GLY A 147 -7.61 -1.87 15.08
C GLY A 147 -6.56 -1.95 16.19
N LEU A 148 -5.57 -2.82 16.05
CA LEU A 148 -4.55 -3.08 17.08
C LEU A 148 -3.37 -2.10 16.98
N ASP A 149 -2.64 -1.95 18.09
CA ASP A 149 -1.40 -1.14 18.20
C ASP A 149 -1.58 0.35 17.84
N GLY A 150 -2.76 0.92 18.12
CA GLY A 150 -3.06 2.33 17.82
C GLY A 150 -3.27 2.61 16.33
N ARG A 151 -3.36 1.57 15.49
CA ARG A 151 -3.67 1.71 14.06
C ARG A 151 -5.12 2.08 13.86
N GLN A 152 -5.33 3.02 12.97
CA GLN A 152 -6.66 3.44 12.62
C GLN A 152 -7.32 2.47 11.63
N ARG A 153 -8.51 1.99 12.00
CA ARG A 153 -9.42 1.30 11.08
C ARG A 153 -9.86 2.25 9.98
N ARG A 154 -9.86 1.79 8.74
CA ARG A 154 -10.35 2.56 7.59
C ARG A 154 -11.86 2.32 7.44
N SER A 155 -12.60 3.37 7.11
CA SER A 155 -14.05 3.25 6.86
C SER A 155 -14.35 2.27 5.73
N GLY A 156 -15.37 1.43 5.90
CA GLY A 156 -15.78 0.41 4.93
C GLY A 156 -15.78 -0.98 5.54
N HIS A 157 -16.94 -1.45 6.01
CA HIS A 157 -17.12 -2.78 6.58
C HIS A 157 -16.69 -3.87 5.58
N VAL A 158 -15.59 -4.55 5.88
CA VAL A 158 -15.21 -5.77 5.18
C VAL A 158 -15.67 -6.96 6.01
N ALA A 159 -16.64 -7.71 5.49
CA ALA A 159 -17.04 -8.97 6.10
C ALA A 159 -15.92 -9.99 5.92
N LEU A 160 -15.06 -10.15 6.94
CA LEU A 160 -14.18 -11.31 7.01
C LEU A 160 -15.02 -12.59 7.08
N PRO A 161 -14.58 -13.70 6.46
CA PRO A 161 -15.21 -14.99 6.69
C PRO A 161 -15.01 -15.37 8.18
N THR A 162 -16.09 -15.21 8.97
CA THR A 162 -16.29 -15.55 10.39
C THR A 162 -15.30 -14.95 11.41
N CYS A 163 -15.74 -13.93 12.16
CA CYS A 163 -15.52 -13.71 13.60
C CYS A 163 -16.46 -12.57 14.08
N SER A 164 -17.31 -12.84 15.08
CA SER A 164 -18.36 -11.94 15.59
C SER A 164 -17.77 -10.75 16.36
N LEU A 165 -18.19 -9.53 16.00
CA LEU A 165 -17.75 -8.27 16.63
C LEU A 165 -18.75 -7.81 17.71
N GLY A 166 -18.23 -7.31 18.82
CA GLY A 166 -18.91 -6.38 19.73
C GLY A 166 -18.31 -4.99 19.57
N ASP A 167 -19.16 -3.97 19.43
CA ASP A 167 -18.79 -2.56 19.27
C ASP A 167 -18.50 -1.90 20.64
N ASN A 168 -17.51 -1.01 20.70
CA ASN A 168 -17.74 0.36 21.19
C ASN A 168 -16.61 1.37 20.87
N ASP A 169 -17.06 2.63 20.72
CA ASP A 169 -16.37 3.92 20.73
C ASP A 169 -15.51 4.35 19.51
N ARG A 170 -15.98 5.44 18.86
CA ARG A 170 -15.38 6.10 17.69
C ARG A 170 -14.77 7.45 18.10
N ALA A 171 -13.48 7.61 17.85
CA ALA A 171 -12.88 8.90 17.51
C ALA A 171 -12.59 8.90 16.01
N GLU A 172 -13.14 9.88 15.29
CA GLU A 172 -12.79 10.17 13.90
C GLU A 172 -11.39 10.79 13.88
N ILE A 173 -10.42 10.03 13.38
CA ILE A 173 -9.18 10.58 12.83
C ILE A 173 -9.27 10.34 11.32
N GLU A 174 -8.89 11.30 10.50
CA GLU A 174 -8.79 11.10 9.04
C GLU A 174 -7.36 10.66 8.75
N PRO A 175 -7.09 9.42 8.33
CA PRO A 175 -5.79 9.10 7.79
C PRO A 175 -5.77 9.53 6.31
N GLU A 176 -5.38 10.78 6.05
CA GLU A 176 -5.13 11.26 4.68
C GLU A 176 -3.79 10.73 4.16
N PHE A 177 -3.72 9.42 3.88
CA PHE A 177 -2.65 8.85 3.07
C PHE A 177 -2.97 9.09 1.60
N SER A 178 -2.69 10.28 1.09
CA SER A 178 -2.82 10.58 -0.34
C SER A 178 -1.44 10.65 -0.99
N ILE A 179 -1.28 9.90 -2.08
CA ILE A 179 -0.18 10.16 -3.01
C ILE A 179 -0.57 11.42 -3.79
N ASP A 180 0.11 12.54 -3.56
CA ASP A 180 -0.15 13.78 -4.28
C ASP A 180 0.40 13.72 -5.72
N GLY A 181 -0.40 13.16 -6.62
CA GLY A 181 -0.20 13.24 -8.06
C GLY A 181 -1.14 14.24 -8.74
N SER A 182 -1.72 15.19 -7.99
CA SER A 182 -2.81 16.04 -8.48
C SER A 182 -2.40 17.01 -9.61
N SER A 183 -1.10 17.29 -9.72
CA SER A 183 -0.51 18.20 -10.70
C SER A 183 0.76 17.62 -11.33
N PHE A 184 1.04 18.06 -12.57
CA PHE A 184 2.28 17.72 -13.26
C PHE A 184 3.50 18.15 -12.44
N GLY A 185 4.46 17.24 -12.27
CA GLY A 185 5.72 17.51 -11.57
C GLY A 185 5.66 17.32 -10.07
N ASN A 186 4.48 17.04 -9.48
CA ASN A 186 4.38 16.76 -8.05
C ASN A 186 5.20 15.53 -7.66
N GLU A 187 5.95 15.67 -6.57
CA GLU A 187 6.64 14.55 -5.94
C GLU A 187 5.60 13.63 -5.28
N LEU A 188 5.64 12.35 -5.62
CA LEU A 188 4.75 11.34 -5.08
C LEU A 188 5.26 10.95 -3.69
N THR A 189 4.49 11.28 -2.67
CA THR A 189 4.82 11.01 -1.26
C THR A 189 3.72 10.18 -0.62
N TYR A 190 4.08 9.47 0.44
CA TYR A 190 3.14 8.85 1.38
C TYR A 190 3.74 8.96 2.78
N ASP A 191 2.90 8.94 3.81
CA ASP A 191 3.37 8.96 5.19
C ASP A 191 3.85 7.55 5.60
N TYR A 192 5.10 7.48 6.07
CA TYR A 192 5.72 6.24 6.54
C TYR A 192 5.21 5.83 7.93
N ALA A 193 4.51 6.72 8.63
CA ALA A 193 3.84 6.47 9.91
C ALA A 193 4.75 5.93 11.02
N TYR A 194 6.07 6.19 10.97
CA TYR A 194 6.96 5.86 12.07
C TYR A 194 6.51 6.55 13.36
N GLN A 195 6.56 5.84 14.47
CA GLN A 195 6.38 6.44 15.80
C GLN A 195 7.64 7.25 16.16
N LEU A 196 7.46 8.39 16.81
CA LEU A 196 8.59 9.16 17.32
C LEU A 196 9.34 8.34 18.36
N ASP A 197 10.67 8.43 18.33
CA ASP A 197 11.54 7.76 19.28
C ASP A 197 11.47 6.22 19.21
N SER A 198 10.96 5.67 18.10
CA SER A 198 10.83 4.22 17.87
C SER A 198 12.13 3.52 17.45
N VAL A 199 13.14 4.29 17.01
CA VAL A 199 14.41 3.74 16.56
C VAL A 199 15.46 3.93 17.65
N THR A 200 16.05 2.82 18.08
CA THR A 200 17.10 2.81 19.10
C THR A 200 18.40 2.30 18.50
N GLY A 201 19.51 3.00 18.78
CA GLY A 201 20.84 2.62 18.33
C GLY A 201 21.42 1.44 19.11
N PRO A 202 22.56 0.89 18.66
CA PRO A 202 23.23 -0.23 19.32
C PRO A 202 23.65 0.07 20.77
N ASP A 203 23.79 1.35 21.11
CA ASP A 203 24.13 1.87 22.44
C ASP A 203 22.91 2.08 23.35
N GLY A 204 21.69 1.81 22.86
CA GLY A 204 20.44 2.01 23.59
C GLY A 204 19.90 3.44 23.53
N ASN A 205 20.55 4.34 22.79
CA ASN A 205 20.08 5.72 22.63
C ASN A 205 19.06 5.84 21.50
N ILE A 206 18.08 6.73 21.67
CA ILE A 206 17.11 7.03 20.62
C ILE A 206 17.82 7.72 19.44
N ILE A 207 17.62 7.17 18.24
CA ILE A 207 18.10 7.77 16.99
C ILE A 207 16.97 8.58 16.39
N GLN A 208 17.26 9.85 16.11
CA GLN A 208 16.31 10.77 15.49
C GLN A 208 16.69 11.04 14.03
N MET A 209 15.70 11.17 13.16
CA MET A 209 15.91 11.58 11.77
C MET A 209 15.02 12.79 11.44
N PRO A 210 15.58 13.92 10.96
CA PRO A 210 14.78 15.08 10.59
C PRO A 210 13.94 14.82 9.34
N CYS A 211 12.73 15.37 9.31
CA CYS A 211 11.84 15.32 8.15
C CYS A 211 12.02 16.57 7.26
N HIS A 212 12.21 16.35 5.96
CA HIS A 212 12.38 17.40 4.96
C HIS A 212 11.24 17.44 3.93
N CYS A 213 10.00 17.09 4.32
CA CYS A 213 8.86 17.05 3.41
C CYS A 213 8.40 18.44 2.94
N GLY A 214 8.69 19.50 3.71
CA GLY A 214 8.30 20.88 3.39
C GLY A 214 6.83 21.22 3.66
N ALA A 215 6.03 20.29 4.18
CA ALA A 215 4.65 20.57 4.55
C ALA A 215 4.56 21.56 5.72
N ALA A 216 3.57 22.46 5.69
CA ALA A 216 3.34 23.45 6.75
C ALA A 216 3.02 22.80 8.11
N THR A 217 2.37 21.63 8.08
CA THR A 217 2.01 20.82 9.26
C THR A 217 3.05 19.77 9.61
N CYS A 218 4.26 19.84 9.03
CA CYS A 218 5.31 18.87 9.27
C CYS A 218 5.68 18.79 10.76
N ARG A 219 5.67 17.57 11.32
CA ARG A 219 6.13 17.28 12.69
C ARG A 219 7.65 17.36 12.89
N GLN A 220 8.38 17.84 11.88
CA GLN A 220 9.84 18.03 11.84
C GLN A 220 10.71 16.77 11.94
N ARG A 221 10.13 15.61 12.28
CA ARG A 221 10.84 14.34 12.45
C ARG A 221 10.24 13.22 11.62
N PHE A 222 11.13 12.43 11.03
CA PHE A 222 10.80 11.19 10.35
C PHE A 222 10.60 10.06 11.37
N TYR A 223 11.56 9.84 12.28
CA TYR A 223 11.40 9.05 13.51
C TYR A 223 12.18 9.65 14.68
#